data_AF-A0A2D6PC96-F1
#
_entry.id   AF-A0A2D6PC96-F1
#
_cell.length_a   1.000
_cell.length_b   1.000
_cell.length_c   1.000
_cell.angle_alpha   90.00
_cell.angle_beta   90.00
_cell.angle_gamma   90.00
#
_symmetry.space_group_name_H-M   'P 1'
#
loop_
_entity.id
_entity.type
_entity.pdbx_description
1 polymer ?
#
loop_
_entity_poly.entity_id
_entity_poly.type
_entity_poly.pdbx_seq_one_letter_code
_entity_poly.pdbx_strand_id
1 'polypeptide(L)'
;MQKPNKKIYKNQGDVLKKFKKFIAPLFEKFKEIEKAILWGSLAREEFGLYEKEYNGHCGSDIDLIIFLRKNSKIPENWKDLGIHELWFNVYKDNSFRYFKYNKNIHKVDLIIIKNNKKKEAMKKLKDKIKILFLRK
;
A
#
# COMPACT_ATOMS: atom_id res chain seq x y z
N MET A 1 18.87 -14.05 8.78
CA MET A 1 19.55 -13.22 7.75
C MET A 1 19.39 -11.75 8.12
N GLN A 2 20.47 -10.97 8.06
CA GLN A 2 20.42 -9.51 8.23
C GLN A 2 19.73 -8.86 7.02
N LYS A 3 18.94 -7.81 7.24
CA LYS A 3 18.30 -7.07 6.15
C LYS A 3 19.38 -6.36 5.32
N PRO A 4 19.43 -6.54 4.00
CA PRO A 4 20.44 -5.90 3.16
C PRO A 4 20.23 -4.39 3.10
N ASN A 5 21.31 -3.68 2.76
CA ASN A 5 21.24 -2.25 2.51
C ASN A 5 20.26 -1.95 1.38
N LYS A 6 19.61 -0.78 1.48
CA LYS A 6 18.63 -0.30 0.51
C LYS A 6 19.17 0.93 -0.20
N LYS A 7 19.29 0.85 -1.52
CA LYS A 7 19.57 1.99 -2.39
C LYS A 7 18.27 2.73 -2.69
N ILE A 8 18.10 3.89 -2.04
CA ILE A 8 16.93 4.76 -2.21
C ILE A 8 16.94 5.37 -3.62
N TYR A 9 15.79 5.38 -4.30
CA TYR A 9 15.66 6.06 -5.59
C TYR A 9 15.85 7.58 -5.42
N LYS A 10 16.62 8.20 -6.30
CA LYS A 10 16.91 9.65 -6.21
C LYS A 10 15.66 10.53 -6.36
N ASN A 11 14.68 10.12 -7.17
CA ASN A 11 13.48 10.92 -7.46
C ASN A 11 12.21 10.32 -6.83
N GLN A 12 12.09 10.41 -5.50
CA GLN A 12 10.94 9.90 -4.75
C GLN A 12 9.60 10.53 -5.19
N GLY A 13 9.62 11.80 -5.58
CA GLY A 13 8.45 12.51 -6.10
C GLY A 13 7.90 11.88 -7.38
N ASP A 14 8.77 11.48 -8.31
CA ASP A 14 8.36 10.77 -9.54
C ASP A 14 7.80 9.37 -9.23
N VAL A 15 8.42 8.63 -8.30
CA VAL A 15 7.91 7.33 -7.84
C VAL A 15 6.47 7.49 -7.31
N LEU A 16 6.27 8.45 -6.40
CA LEU A 16 4.96 8.71 -5.79
C LEU A 16 3.93 9.14 -6.83
N LYS A 17 4.29 10.03 -7.76
CA LYS A 17 3.42 10.49 -8.85
C LYS A 17 2.98 9.33 -9.74
N LYS A 18 3.92 8.46 -10.14
CA LYS A 18 3.61 7.27 -10.96
C LYS A 18 2.78 6.26 -10.19
N PHE A 19 3.06 6.04 -8.91
CA PHE A 19 2.27 5.15 -8.07
C PHE A 19 0.83 5.65 -7.91
N LYS A 20 0.65 6.96 -7.67
CA LYS A 20 -0.69 7.57 -7.58
C LYS A 20 -1.48 7.38 -8.87
N LYS A 21 -0.86 7.53 -10.04
CA LYS A 21 -1.49 7.24 -11.34
C LYS A 21 -1.82 5.75 -11.49
N PHE A 22 -0.92 4.86 -11.08
CA PHE A 22 -1.11 3.41 -11.14
C PHE A 22 -2.33 2.94 -10.34
N ILE A 23 -2.56 3.50 -9.14
CA ILE A 23 -3.68 3.09 -8.28
C ILE A 23 -4.95 3.95 -8.45
N ALA A 24 -4.93 4.99 -9.27
CA ALA A 24 -6.13 5.79 -9.54
C ALA A 24 -7.31 4.96 -10.07
N PRO A 25 -7.13 4.02 -11.01
CA PRO A 25 -8.25 3.21 -11.51
C PRO A 25 -8.86 2.30 -10.45
N LEU A 26 -8.07 1.84 -9.46
CA LEU A 26 -8.60 1.09 -8.30
C LEU A 26 -9.63 1.95 -7.56
N PHE A 27 -9.24 3.19 -7.25
CA PHE A 27 -10.09 4.12 -6.53
C PHE A 27 -11.30 4.54 -7.36
N GLU A 28 -11.18 4.68 -8.68
CA GLU A 28 -12.31 5.01 -9.57
C GLU A 28 -13.32 3.87 -9.64
N LYS A 29 -12.85 2.63 -9.79
CA LYS A 29 -13.64 1.40 -9.91
C LYS A 29 -14.41 1.08 -8.64
N PHE A 30 -13.75 1.09 -7.49
CA PHE A 30 -14.34 0.65 -6.22
C PHE A 30 -14.91 1.83 -5.43
N LYS A 31 -16.23 2.04 -5.53
CA LYS A 31 -16.91 3.18 -4.91
C LYS A 31 -17.02 3.05 -3.38
N GLU A 32 -16.86 1.85 -2.86
CA GLU A 32 -16.75 1.48 -1.45
C GLU A 32 -15.49 2.04 -0.78
N ILE A 33 -14.44 2.38 -1.53
CA ILE A 33 -13.23 2.95 -0.95
C ILE A 33 -13.51 4.40 -0.53
N GLU A 34 -13.42 4.66 0.77
CA GLU A 34 -13.53 5.99 1.38
C GLU A 34 -12.20 6.74 1.29
N LYS A 35 -11.10 6.06 1.63
CA LYS A 35 -9.77 6.65 1.74
C LYS A 35 -8.68 5.64 1.38
N ALA A 36 -7.68 6.08 0.64
CA ALA A 36 -6.48 5.31 0.33
C ALA A 36 -5.23 6.11 0.74
N ILE A 37 -4.37 5.49 1.54
CA ILE A 37 -3.13 6.11 2.03
C ILE A 37 -1.96 5.15 1.86
N LEU A 38 -0.78 5.71 1.65
CA LEU A 38 0.47 4.98 1.71
C LEU A 38 0.96 4.89 3.14
N TRP A 39 1.61 3.77 3.46
CA TRP A 39 2.42 3.60 4.65
C TRP A 39 3.84 3.11 4.26
N GLY A 40 4.76 3.10 5.23
CA GLY A 40 6.10 2.53 5.04
C GLY A 40 7.05 3.36 4.16
N SER A 41 7.89 2.67 3.38
CA SER A 41 9.04 3.29 2.70
C SER A 41 8.64 4.37 1.68
N LEU A 42 7.58 4.15 0.90
CA LEU A 42 7.14 5.13 -0.09
C LEU A 42 6.50 6.37 0.55
N ALA A 43 5.79 6.21 1.66
CA ALA A 43 5.26 7.34 2.42
C ALA A 43 6.38 8.20 3.04
N ARG A 44 7.52 7.59 3.38
CA ARG A 44 8.66 8.25 4.03
C ARG A 44 9.78 8.68 3.08
N GLU A 45 9.57 8.56 1.76
CA GLU A 45 10.57 8.94 0.76
C GLU A 45 11.88 8.12 0.84
N GLU A 46 11.77 6.89 1.32
CA GLU A 46 12.86 5.92 1.43
C GLU A 46 12.70 4.77 0.43
N PHE A 47 11.88 4.93 -0.61
CA PHE A 47 11.56 3.84 -1.54
C PHE A 47 12.78 3.48 -2.39
N GLY A 48 13.09 2.20 -2.51
CA GLY A 48 14.33 1.79 -3.17
C GLY A 48 14.47 0.30 -3.38
N LEU A 49 15.66 -0.08 -3.82
CA LEU A 49 16.05 -1.47 -4.11
C LEU A 49 16.97 -1.99 -3.03
N TYR A 50 16.86 -3.27 -2.71
CA TYR A 50 17.81 -3.94 -1.86
C TYR A 50 19.05 -4.32 -2.68
N GLU A 51 20.23 -4.28 -2.07
CA GLU A 51 21.48 -4.70 -2.75
C GLU A 51 21.46 -6.19 -3.14
N LYS A 52 20.73 -7.00 -2.38
CA LYS A 52 20.46 -8.41 -2.63
C LYS A 52 18.99 -8.69 -2.35
N GLU A 53 18.44 -9.72 -2.98
CA GLU A 53 17.08 -10.15 -2.70
C GLU A 53 16.88 -10.46 -1.21
N TYR A 54 15.77 -9.98 -0.66
CA TYR A 54 15.41 -10.18 0.74
C TYR A 54 13.96 -10.66 0.81
N ASN A 55 13.75 -11.87 1.34
CA ASN A 55 12.44 -12.52 1.42
C ASN A 55 11.67 -12.57 0.09
N GLY A 56 12.34 -12.82 -1.04
CA GLY A 56 11.68 -12.83 -2.36
C GLY A 56 11.52 -11.44 -3.01
N HIS A 57 12.09 -10.40 -2.41
CA HIS A 57 11.92 -9.01 -2.87
C HIS A 57 13.25 -8.38 -3.25
N CYS A 58 13.32 -7.83 -4.47
CA CYS A 58 14.46 -7.03 -4.94
C CYS A 58 14.41 -5.57 -4.46
N GLY A 59 13.32 -5.14 -3.82
CA GLY A 59 13.15 -3.77 -3.36
C GLY A 59 12.00 -3.61 -2.38
N SER A 60 11.72 -2.36 -2.03
CA SER A 60 10.63 -2.00 -1.11
C SER A 60 9.29 -2.49 -1.64
N ASP A 61 8.51 -3.11 -0.77
CA ASP A 61 7.08 -3.30 -0.93
C ASP A 61 6.32 -1.98 -0.73
N ILE A 62 5.05 -1.98 -1.13
CA ILE A 62 4.16 -0.84 -1.02
C ILE A 62 2.95 -1.26 -0.19
N ASP A 63 2.85 -0.68 1.00
CA ASP A 63 1.71 -0.82 1.88
C ASP A 63 0.65 0.22 1.50
N LEU A 64 -0.37 -0.22 0.75
CA LEU A 64 -1.53 0.61 0.42
C LEU A 64 -2.64 0.34 1.44
N ILE A 65 -2.79 1.25 2.40
CA ILE A 65 -3.84 1.16 3.40
C ILE A 65 -5.15 1.71 2.82
N ILE A 66 -6.21 0.91 2.91
CA ILE A 66 -7.53 1.22 2.39
C ILE A 66 -8.54 1.26 3.54
N PHE A 67 -9.33 2.33 3.57
CA PHE A 67 -10.51 2.44 4.41
C PHE A 67 -11.72 2.32 3.49
N LEU A 68 -12.57 1.33 3.76
CA LEU A 68 -13.86 1.20 3.09
C LEU A 68 -14.91 2.05 3.82
N ARG A 69 -15.96 2.47 3.12
CA ARG A 69 -17.11 3.15 3.73
C ARG A 69 -17.75 2.26 4.79
N LYS A 70 -18.44 2.89 5.75
CA LYS A 70 -19.15 2.17 6.80
C LYS A 70 -20.15 1.19 6.16
N ASN A 71 -20.19 -0.05 6.65
CA ASN A 71 -21.05 -1.14 6.16
C ASN A 71 -20.78 -1.61 4.71
N SER A 72 -19.75 -1.10 4.02
CA SER A 72 -19.35 -1.66 2.74
C SER A 72 -18.68 -3.02 2.93
N LYS A 73 -18.91 -3.91 1.96
CA LYS A 73 -18.22 -5.19 1.84
C LYS A 73 -16.86 -5.00 1.18
N ILE A 74 -15.95 -5.94 1.42
CA ILE A 74 -14.69 -6.04 0.69
C ILE A 74 -15.02 -6.50 -0.74
N PRO A 75 -14.42 -5.89 -1.78
CA PRO A 75 -14.63 -6.33 -3.16
C PRO A 75 -14.35 -7.83 -3.31
N GLU A 76 -15.26 -8.56 -3.96
CA GLU A 76 -15.17 -10.04 -4.09
C GLU A 76 -13.93 -10.50 -4.86
N ASN A 77 -13.42 -9.65 -5.76
CA ASN A 77 -12.22 -9.95 -6.54
C ASN A 77 -10.91 -9.74 -5.74
N TRP A 78 -10.99 -9.29 -4.48
CA TRP A 78 -9.84 -9.15 -3.61
C TRP A 78 -9.59 -10.43 -2.84
N LYS A 79 -8.44 -11.03 -3.06
CA LYS A 79 -8.04 -12.28 -2.40
C LYS A 79 -7.45 -11.97 -1.03
N ASP A 80 -8.01 -12.59 0.00
CA ASP A 80 -7.45 -12.59 1.35
C ASP A 80 -6.11 -13.35 1.37
N LEU A 81 -5.10 -12.79 2.03
CA LEU A 81 -3.78 -13.40 2.17
C LEU A 81 -3.59 -14.14 3.51
N GLY A 82 -4.61 -14.19 4.37
CA GLY A 82 -4.56 -14.88 5.66
C GLY A 82 -3.78 -14.12 6.75
N ILE A 83 -3.37 -12.88 6.46
CA ILE A 83 -2.66 -12.02 7.42
C ILE A 83 -3.71 -11.16 8.12
N HIS A 84 -4.01 -11.53 9.36
CA HIS A 84 -5.05 -10.91 10.18
C HIS A 84 -4.46 -10.31 11.43
N GLU A 85 -4.54 -8.99 11.52
CA GLU A 85 -4.07 -8.22 12.66
C GLU A 85 -5.24 -7.62 13.42
N LEU A 86 -4.98 -7.07 14.61
CA LEU A 86 -6.04 -6.53 15.48
C LEU A 86 -6.93 -5.49 14.76
N TRP A 87 -6.34 -4.64 13.93
CA TRP A 87 -7.02 -3.51 13.30
C TRP A 87 -7.07 -3.58 11.75
N PHE A 88 -6.44 -4.58 11.14
CA PHE A 88 -6.42 -4.74 9.68
C PHE A 88 -6.35 -6.20 9.23
N ASN A 89 -6.60 -6.40 7.95
CA ASN A 89 -6.37 -7.64 7.23
C ASN A 89 -5.63 -7.30 5.91
N VAL A 90 -4.83 -8.23 5.37
CA VAL A 90 -4.09 -8.01 4.11
C VAL A 90 -4.76 -8.76 2.96
N TYR A 91 -4.97 -8.05 1.86
CA TYR A 91 -5.60 -8.52 0.64
C TYR A 91 -4.72 -8.25 -0.56
N LYS A 92 -5.12 -8.84 -1.69
CA LYS A 92 -4.50 -8.65 -2.98
C LYS A 92 -5.55 -8.49 -4.08
N ASP A 93 -5.37 -7.47 -4.93
CA ASP A 93 -6.04 -7.37 -6.23
C ASP A 93 -5.03 -7.73 -7.34
N ASN A 94 -5.38 -8.70 -8.20
CA ASN A 94 -4.48 -9.13 -9.29
C ASN A 94 -4.14 -8.01 -10.29
N SER A 95 -5.03 -7.03 -10.45
CA SER A 95 -4.85 -5.90 -11.37
C SER A 95 -3.87 -4.85 -10.82
N PHE A 96 -3.68 -4.80 -9.50
CA PHE A 96 -2.86 -3.78 -8.83
C PHE A 96 -1.71 -4.36 -7.99
N ARG A 97 -1.42 -5.66 -8.13
CA ARG A 97 -0.43 -6.39 -7.32
C ARG A 97 1.00 -5.89 -7.51
N TYR A 98 1.35 -5.42 -8.70
CA TYR A 98 2.72 -5.15 -9.08
C TYR A 98 2.86 -3.75 -9.67
N PHE A 99 3.62 -2.91 -8.98
CA PHE A 99 4.00 -1.60 -9.47
C PHE A 99 5.39 -1.67 -10.10
N LYS A 100 5.50 -1.29 -11.37
CA LYS A 100 6.78 -1.27 -12.10
C LYS A 100 7.39 0.13 -12.08
N TYR A 101 8.62 0.24 -11.61
CA TYR A 101 9.40 1.48 -11.61
C TYR A 101 10.85 1.21 -12.04
N ASN A 102 11.36 1.94 -13.04
CA ASN A 102 12.71 1.77 -13.58
C ASN A 102 13.10 0.30 -13.86
N LYS A 103 12.21 -0.44 -14.55
CA LYS A 103 12.33 -1.87 -14.87
C LYS A 103 12.20 -2.84 -13.69
N ASN A 104 12.15 -2.36 -12.45
CA ASN A 104 11.98 -3.19 -11.25
C ASN A 104 10.51 -3.34 -10.89
N ILE A 105 10.16 -4.49 -10.32
CA ILE A 105 8.82 -4.80 -9.85
C ILE A 105 8.77 -4.67 -8.33
N HIS A 106 7.78 -3.92 -7.86
CA HIS A 106 7.49 -3.74 -6.44
C HIS A 106 6.11 -4.33 -6.14
N LYS A 107 6.03 -5.15 -5.09
CA LYS A 107 4.77 -5.73 -4.64
C LYS A 107 3.93 -4.67 -3.95
N VAL A 108 2.63 -4.70 -4.19
CA VAL A 108 1.64 -3.85 -3.53
C VAL A 108 0.74 -4.75 -2.69
N ASP A 109 0.70 -4.47 -1.39
CA ASP A 109 -0.18 -5.12 -0.45
C ASP A 109 -1.34 -4.19 -0.10
N LEU A 110 -2.58 -4.70 -0.22
CA LEU A 110 -3.78 -3.95 0.12
C LEU A 110 -4.11 -4.21 1.59
N ILE A 111 -3.85 -3.24 2.45
CA ILE A 111 -4.08 -3.36 3.88
C ILE A 111 -5.44 -2.74 4.21
N ILE A 112 -6.43 -3.58 4.48
CA ILE A 112 -7.81 -3.14 4.67
C ILE A 112 -8.09 -2.96 6.16
N ILE A 113 -8.45 -1.73 6.53
CA ILE A 113 -8.76 -1.39 7.92
C ILE A 113 -10.14 -1.89 8.31
N LYS A 114 -10.24 -2.60 9.43
CA LYS A 114 -11.52 -3.07 9.98
C LYS A 114 -12.39 -1.86 10.37
N ASN A 115 -13.66 -1.88 9.97
CA ASN A 115 -14.57 -0.72 10.12
C ASN A 115 -14.70 -0.23 11.58
N ASN A 116 -14.76 -1.16 12.55
CA ASN A 116 -14.81 -0.85 13.99
C ASN A 116 -13.46 -0.42 14.57
N LYS A 117 -12.37 -0.47 13.81
CA LYS A 117 -10.99 -0.18 14.25
C LYS A 117 -10.36 1.04 13.57
N LYS A 118 -11.09 1.78 12.72
CA LYS A 118 -10.57 2.96 12.00
C LYS A 118 -9.91 4.00 12.90
N LYS A 119 -10.52 4.33 14.05
CA LYS A 119 -9.96 5.29 15.02
C LYS A 119 -8.63 4.81 15.59
N GLU A 120 -8.53 3.52 15.92
CA GLU A 120 -7.33 2.90 16.46
C GLU A 120 -6.20 2.87 15.41
N ALA A 121 -6.53 2.44 14.18
CA ALA A 121 -5.60 2.42 13.06
C ALA A 121 -5.02 3.82 12.78
N MET A 122 -5.87 4.86 12.73
CA MET A 122 -5.41 6.23 12.50
C MET A 122 -4.47 6.73 13.59
N LYS A 123 -4.66 6.35 14.87
CA LYS A 123 -3.72 6.68 15.95
C LYS A 123 -2.36 6.02 15.74
N LYS A 124 -2.33 4.75 15.31
CA LYS A 124 -1.09 4.00 15.05
C LYS A 124 -0.34 4.51 13.81
N LEU A 125 -1.06 5.06 12.83
CA LEU A 125 -0.51 5.47 11.54
C LEU A 125 -0.01 6.92 11.47
N LYS A 126 -0.37 7.77 12.44
CA LYS A 126 -0.27 9.25 12.40
C LYS A 126 0.92 9.84 11.64
N ASP A 127 2.15 9.38 11.89
CA ASP A 127 3.37 10.06 11.40
C ASP A 127 4.03 9.36 10.21
N LYS A 128 3.42 8.30 9.68
CA LYS A 128 4.07 7.43 8.68
C LYS A 128 3.28 7.32 7.38
N ILE A 129 2.34 8.23 7.14
CA ILE A 129 1.40 8.12 6.03
C ILE A 129 1.45 9.26 5.04
N LYS A 130 1.15 8.95 3.77
CA LYS A 130 0.78 9.96 2.76
C LYS A 130 -0.61 9.65 2.23
N ILE A 131 -1.49 10.65 2.24
CA ILE A 131 -2.85 10.51 1.71
C ILE A 131 -2.78 10.57 0.18
N LEU A 132 -3.26 9.51 -0.50
CA LEU A 132 -3.34 9.49 -1.95
C LEU A 132 -4.70 9.97 -2.45
N PHE A 133 -5.77 9.42 -1.85
CA PHE A 133 -7.15 9.68 -2.23
C PHE A 133 -8.04 9.73 -0.99
N LEU A 134 -9.03 10.63 -1.03
CA LEU A 134 -10.06 10.80 -0.01
C LEU A 134 -11.35 11.18 -0.71
N ARG A 135 -12.43 10.43 -0.49
CA ARG A 135 -13.77 10.83 -0.92
C ARG A 135 -14.43 11.65 0.17
N LYS A 136 -15.04 12.76 -0.24
CA LYS A 136 -15.95 13.53 0.59
C LYS A 136 -17.30 12.81 0.67
#